data_AF-B9TCU7-F1
#
_entry.id   AF-B9TCU7-F1
#
_cell.length_a   1.000
_cell.length_b   1.000
_cell.length_c   1.000
_cell.angle_alpha   90.00
_cell.angle_beta   90.00
_cell.angle_gamma   90.00
#
_symmetry.space_group_name_H-M   'P 1'
#
loop_
_entity.id
_entity.type
_entity.pdbx_description
1 polymer ?
#
loop_
_entity_poly.entity_id
_entity_poly.type
_entity_poly.pdbx_seq_one_letter_code
_entity_poly.pdbx_strand_id
1 'polypeptide(L)'
;MPNEQMLTASLQQQGLELLTFRMGQPWFWRQPRVNTQTLILFCVQMEQLLQAGVPLLQALADLDEQNEHQGMKAALRNVQRDLEAGKLLSQALQAQPKIFPPLLGQLIDAGERTGQLPEIFGHLTRTLSWQAELRSQVRRGLTYPAVLCVMVAIAAYVMHHRHGDCIHAGDTPFTGLCLFSGPTAVAVTGGWAVGASTGVGQALSLSWLDVSDGNPFITSLGLVPALVATARHGAGAG
;
A
#
# COMPACT_ATOMS: atom_id res chain seq x y z
N MET A 1 -11.72 44.66 3.38
CA MET A 1 -11.20 44.07 4.64
C MET A 1 -12.34 44.07 5.64
N PRO A 2 -12.56 43.00 6.44
CA PRO A 2 -13.60 42.98 7.47
C PRO A 2 -13.15 43.92 8.60
N ASN A 3 -13.92 44.98 8.84
CA ASN A 3 -13.55 46.05 9.77
C ASN A 3 -13.85 45.63 11.22
N GLU A 4 -12.81 45.55 12.06
CA GLU A 4 -12.91 45.34 13.51
C GLU A 4 -13.81 46.38 14.21
N GLN A 5 -13.94 47.57 13.60
CA GLN A 5 -14.81 48.66 14.07
C GLN A 5 -16.31 48.32 14.01
N MET A 6 -16.75 47.48 13.07
CA MET A 6 -18.15 47.05 13.01
C MET A 6 -18.45 45.95 14.04
N LEU A 7 -17.50 45.04 14.28
CA LEU A 7 -17.64 43.97 15.27
C LEU A 7 -17.67 44.55 16.69
N THR A 8 -16.82 45.54 16.98
CA THR A 8 -16.80 46.22 18.27
C THR A 8 -18.09 47.00 18.52
N ALA A 9 -18.62 47.73 17.54
CA ALA A 9 -19.88 48.45 17.66
C ALA A 9 -21.09 47.52 17.94
N SER A 10 -21.15 46.36 17.26
CA SER A 10 -22.22 45.38 17.49
C SER A 10 -22.10 44.63 18.83
N LEU A 11 -20.89 44.38 19.31
CA LEU A 11 -20.66 43.69 20.58
C LEU A 11 -20.84 44.60 21.80
N GLN A 12 -20.53 45.91 21.65
CA GLN A 12 -20.85 46.93 22.66
C GLN A 12 -22.36 47.07 22.89
N GLN A 13 -23.18 47.01 21.83
CA GLN A 13 -24.64 47.01 21.97
C GLN A 13 -25.16 45.77 22.74
N GLN A 14 -24.38 44.70 22.81
CA GLN A 14 -24.72 43.48 23.55
C GLN A 14 -24.07 43.43 24.95
N GLY A 15 -23.40 44.50 25.39
CA GLY A 15 -22.81 44.60 26.72
C GLY A 15 -21.62 43.66 26.97
N LEU A 16 -21.03 43.10 25.91
CA LEU A 16 -19.90 42.18 26.00
C LEU A 16 -18.62 42.90 25.58
N GLU A 17 -17.62 42.90 26.47
CA GLU A 17 -16.30 43.45 26.17
C GLU A 17 -15.44 42.43 25.43
N LEU A 18 -14.77 42.88 24.36
CA LEU A 18 -14.01 42.00 23.47
C LEU A 18 -12.67 41.62 24.13
N LEU A 19 -12.62 40.45 24.77
CA LEU A 19 -11.44 40.04 25.55
C LEU A 19 -10.26 39.57 24.68
N THR A 20 -10.48 38.92 23.53
CA THR A 20 -9.44 38.72 22.49
C THR A 20 -10.12 38.41 21.14
N PHE A 21 -9.68 39.00 20.04
CA PHE A 21 -10.04 38.55 18.69
C PHE A 21 -8.86 37.80 18.08
N ARG A 22 -8.93 36.47 18.07
CA ARG A 22 -7.96 35.62 17.37
C ARG A 22 -8.64 35.10 16.11
N MET A 23 -8.33 35.68 14.94
CA MET A 23 -8.74 35.09 13.66
C MET A 23 -8.04 33.74 13.48
N GLY A 24 -8.72 32.67 13.91
CA GLY A 24 -8.29 31.30 13.63
C GLY A 24 -8.47 31.04 12.13
N GLN A 25 -7.37 30.75 11.44
CA GLN A 25 -7.39 30.39 10.02
C GLN A 25 -8.34 29.19 9.84
N PRO A 26 -9.37 29.30 9.00
CA PRO A 26 -10.43 28.30 8.96
C PRO A 26 -9.89 26.99 8.38
N TRP A 27 -10.34 25.85 8.91
CA TRP A 27 -9.83 24.52 8.57
C TRP A 27 -9.91 24.15 7.08
N PHE A 28 -10.78 24.83 6.32
CA PHE A 28 -10.88 24.67 4.86
C PHE A 28 -9.71 25.29 4.09
N TRP A 29 -8.91 26.15 4.73
CA TRP A 29 -7.65 26.68 4.19
C TRP A 29 -6.45 25.78 4.50
N ARG A 30 -6.68 24.51 4.87
CA ARG A 30 -5.62 23.50 4.84
C ARG A 30 -5.16 23.32 3.40
N GLN A 31 -3.95 23.81 3.11
CA GLN A 31 -3.31 23.61 1.81
C GLN A 31 -3.35 22.12 1.44
N PRO A 32 -3.81 21.79 0.21
CA PRO A 32 -3.83 20.41 -0.25
C PRO A 32 -2.43 19.81 -0.22
N ARG A 33 -2.34 18.50 0.08
CA ARG A 33 -1.06 17.78 0.04
C ARG A 33 -0.59 17.72 -1.41
N VAL A 34 0.61 18.24 -1.67
CA VAL A 34 1.24 18.20 -2.98
C VAL A 34 1.56 16.74 -3.34
N ASN A 35 1.23 16.34 -4.56
CA ASN A 35 1.57 15.02 -5.09
C ASN A 35 3.08 14.93 -5.37
N THR A 36 3.68 13.77 -5.11
CA THR A 36 5.09 13.48 -5.44
C THR A 36 5.40 13.76 -6.92
N GLN A 37 4.46 13.48 -7.83
CA GLN A 37 4.64 13.76 -9.26
C GLN A 37 4.77 15.26 -9.57
N THR A 38 3.99 16.12 -8.90
CA THR A 38 4.10 17.58 -9.05
C THR A 38 5.47 18.08 -8.60
N LEU A 39 6.02 17.48 -7.53
CA LEU A 39 7.36 17.82 -7.05
C LEU A 39 8.47 17.35 -8.01
N ILE A 40 8.32 16.16 -8.60
CA ILE A 40 9.23 15.67 -9.65
C ILE A 40 9.20 16.60 -10.86
N LEU A 41 8.00 16.98 -11.33
CA LEU A 41 7.84 17.89 -12.46
C LEU A 41 8.50 19.24 -12.18
N PHE A 42 8.31 19.79 -10.98
CA PHE A 42 8.99 21.01 -10.55
C PHE A 42 10.52 20.89 -10.65
N CYS A 43 11.11 19.78 -10.19
CA CYS A 43 12.57 19.58 -10.28
C CYS A 43 13.06 19.52 -11.74
N VAL A 44 12.32 18.82 -12.61
CA VAL A 44 12.64 18.73 -14.04
C VAL A 44 12.57 20.09 -14.72
N GLN A 45 11.51 20.86 -14.48
CA GLN A 45 11.36 22.17 -15.10
C GLN A 45 12.42 23.15 -14.57
N MET A 46 12.74 23.10 -13.28
CA MET A 46 13.82 23.91 -12.70
C MET A 46 15.18 23.54 -13.31
N GLU A 47 15.49 22.25 -13.45
CA GLU A 47 16.70 21.79 -14.14
C GLU A 47 16.78 22.36 -15.57
N GLN A 48 15.70 22.25 -16.35
CA GLN A 48 15.65 22.73 -17.73
C GLN A 48 15.85 24.25 -17.83
N LEU A 49 15.18 25.03 -16.98
CA LEU A 49 15.31 26.49 -16.95
C LEU A 49 16.73 26.92 -16.55
N LEU A 50 17.30 26.27 -15.54
CA LEU A 50 18.66 26.57 -15.10
C LEU A 50 19.73 26.14 -16.12
N GLN A 51 19.54 25.02 -16.81
CA GLN A 51 20.40 24.61 -17.93
C GLN A 51 20.31 25.58 -19.11
N ALA A 52 19.14 26.18 -19.34
CA ALA A 52 18.95 27.24 -20.34
C ALA A 52 19.55 28.60 -19.92
N GLY A 53 20.12 28.71 -18.71
CA GLY A 53 20.72 29.94 -18.19
C GLY A 53 19.70 30.97 -17.72
N VAL A 54 18.44 30.57 -17.49
CA VAL A 54 17.41 31.45 -16.94
C VAL A 54 17.77 31.82 -15.50
N PRO A 55 17.70 33.10 -15.11
CA PRO A 55 17.94 33.51 -13.73
C PRO A 55 17.01 32.77 -12.75
N LEU A 56 17.55 32.33 -11.61
CA LEU A 56 16.82 31.51 -10.62
C LEU A 56 15.49 32.14 -10.17
N LEU A 57 15.46 33.45 -9.94
CA LEU A 57 14.25 34.15 -9.49
C LEU A 57 13.17 34.17 -10.59
N GLN A 58 13.59 34.34 -11.85
CA GLN A 58 12.69 34.29 -13.00
C GLN A 58 12.16 32.88 -13.23
N ALA A 59 13.02 31.87 -13.15
CA ALA A 59 12.62 30.48 -13.25
C ALA A 59 11.58 30.12 -12.18
N LEU A 60 11.75 30.58 -10.94
CA LEU A 60 10.75 30.39 -9.88
C LEU A 60 9.43 31.09 -10.18
N ALA A 61 9.45 32.28 -10.78
CA ALA A 61 8.25 33.03 -11.17
C ALA A 61 7.47 32.29 -12.27
N ASP A 62 8.17 31.82 -13.31
CA ASP A 62 7.58 31.05 -14.40
C ASP A 62 6.92 29.77 -13.87
N LEU A 63 7.56 29.10 -12.91
CA LEU A 63 7.02 27.88 -12.29
C LEU A 63 5.80 28.17 -11.38
N ASP A 64 5.70 29.33 -10.73
CA ASP A 64 4.50 29.72 -9.98
C ASP A 64 3.30 29.93 -10.92
N GLU A 65 3.54 30.51 -12.09
CA GLU A 65 2.51 30.76 -13.08
C GLU A 65 2.00 29.45 -13.70
N GLN A 66 2.92 28.57 -14.11
CA GLN A 66 2.62 27.30 -14.78
C GLN A 66 1.99 26.23 -13.88
N ASN A 67 2.27 26.24 -12.57
CA ASN A 67 1.70 25.23 -11.67
C ASN A 67 0.18 25.41 -11.54
N GLU A 68 -0.58 24.33 -11.38
CA GLU A 68 -2.03 24.42 -11.08
C GLU A 68 -2.32 24.29 -9.57
N HIS A 69 -1.41 23.65 -8.83
CA HIS A 69 -1.63 23.30 -7.44
C HIS A 69 -1.41 24.51 -6.50
N GLN A 70 -2.50 25.02 -5.90
CA GLN A 70 -2.47 26.20 -5.03
C GLN A 70 -1.50 26.09 -3.85
N GLY A 71 -1.33 24.87 -3.29
CA GLY A 71 -0.36 24.63 -2.22
C GLY A 71 1.09 24.81 -2.68
N MET A 72 1.40 24.44 -3.93
CA MET A 72 2.76 24.60 -4.49
C MET A 72 3.01 26.08 -4.78
N LYS A 73 2.02 26.78 -5.37
CA LYS A 73 2.10 28.22 -5.61
C LYS A 73 2.41 29.03 -4.35
N ALA A 74 1.68 28.76 -3.27
CA ALA A 74 1.91 29.44 -2.00
C ALA A 74 3.33 29.20 -1.46
N ALA A 75 3.88 28.00 -1.64
CA ALA A 75 5.25 27.70 -1.23
C ALA A 75 6.27 28.40 -2.13
N LEU A 76 6.09 28.37 -3.45
CA LEU A 76 6.98 29.06 -4.40
C LEU A 76 7.02 30.57 -4.16
N ARG A 77 5.88 31.21 -3.90
CA ARG A 77 5.82 32.63 -3.55
C ARG A 77 6.53 32.97 -2.24
N ASN A 78 6.50 32.07 -1.26
CA ASN A 78 7.26 32.25 -0.02
C ASN A 78 8.76 32.09 -0.29
N VAL A 79 9.15 31.11 -1.10
CA VAL A 79 10.54 30.89 -1.51
C VAL A 79 11.07 32.10 -2.27
N GLN A 80 10.35 32.62 -3.27
CA GLN A 80 10.72 33.83 -4.01
C GLN A 80 10.96 35.02 -3.08
N ARG A 81 10.04 35.27 -2.13
CA ARG A 81 10.18 36.35 -1.14
C ARG A 81 11.42 36.19 -0.27
N ASP A 82 11.73 34.96 0.12
CA ASP A 82 12.92 34.66 0.91
C ASP A 82 14.22 34.88 0.10
N LEU A 83 14.21 34.55 -1.20
CA LEU A 83 15.33 34.83 -2.10
C LEU A 83 15.51 36.33 -2.35
N GLU A 84 14.41 37.07 -2.55
CA GLU A 84 14.43 38.54 -2.67
C GLU A 84 14.98 39.22 -1.41
N ALA A 85 14.73 38.61 -0.23
CA ALA A 85 15.31 39.04 1.04
C ALA A 85 16.79 38.64 1.22
N GLY A 86 17.40 37.97 0.22
CA GLY A 86 18.80 37.57 0.22
C GLY A 86 19.10 36.26 0.95
N LYS A 87 18.08 35.45 1.27
CA LYS A 87 18.31 34.11 1.82
C LYS A 87 18.75 33.14 0.72
N LEU A 88 19.52 32.14 1.13
CA LEU A 88 19.92 31.03 0.28
C LEU A 88 18.69 30.21 -0.14
N LEU A 89 18.70 29.69 -1.37
CA LEU A 89 17.63 28.86 -1.93
C LEU A 89 17.38 27.62 -1.07
N SER A 90 18.47 26.99 -0.63
CA SER A 90 18.45 25.85 0.27
C SER A 90 17.66 26.13 1.56
N GLN A 91 17.87 27.30 2.18
CA GLN A 91 17.17 27.70 3.41
C GLN A 91 15.70 28.01 3.16
N ALA A 92 15.39 28.70 2.06
CA ALA A 92 14.04 29.04 1.68
C ALA A 92 13.17 27.78 1.44
N LEU A 93 13.75 26.75 0.81
CA LEU A 93 13.07 25.46 0.60
C LEU A 93 12.90 24.68 1.89
N GLN A 94 13.90 24.69 2.78
CA GLN A 94 13.82 24.03 4.10
C GLN A 94 12.76 24.65 5.01
N ALA A 95 12.44 25.95 4.84
CA ALA A 95 11.36 26.62 5.57
C ALA A 95 9.97 26.06 5.22
N GLN A 96 9.84 25.29 4.14
CA GLN A 96 8.58 24.69 3.67
C GLN A 96 8.61 23.14 3.69
N PRO A 97 8.77 22.49 4.87
CA PRO A 97 8.97 21.05 4.98
C PRO A 97 7.73 20.21 4.62
N LYS A 98 6.55 20.84 4.54
CA LYS A 98 5.29 20.18 4.16
C LYS A 98 5.30 19.76 2.69
N ILE A 99 6.05 20.47 1.86
CA ILE A 99 6.07 20.29 0.41
C ILE A 99 7.44 19.80 -0.01
N PHE A 100 8.51 20.45 0.46
CA PHE A 100 9.88 20.08 0.13
C PHE A 100 10.47 19.20 1.23
N PRO A 101 10.84 17.94 0.93
CA PRO A 101 11.53 17.09 1.89
C PRO A 101 12.87 17.71 2.32
N PRO A 102 13.32 17.49 3.58
CA PRO A 102 14.57 18.07 4.08
C PRO A 102 15.80 17.66 3.26
N LEU A 103 15.80 16.43 2.72
CA LEU A 103 16.85 15.94 1.81
C LEU A 103 17.05 16.86 0.59
N LEU A 104 15.96 17.41 0.05
CA LEU A 104 16.02 18.30 -1.11
C LEU A 104 16.75 19.60 -0.76
N GLY A 105 16.47 20.17 0.41
CA GLY A 105 17.18 21.36 0.90
C GLY A 105 18.67 21.14 1.16
N GLN A 106 19.07 19.95 1.62
CA GLN A 106 20.48 19.62 1.88
C GLN A 106 21.28 19.44 0.58
N LEU A 107 20.68 18.78 -0.42
CA LEU A 107 21.33 18.61 -1.73
C LEU A 107 21.46 19.94 -2.47
N ILE A 108 20.44 20.80 -2.38
CA ILE A 108 20.49 22.13 -2.97
C ILE A 108 21.52 23.01 -2.27
N ASP A 109 21.69 22.92 -0.96
CA ASP A 109 22.77 23.64 -0.24
C ASP A 109 24.15 23.26 -0.80
N ALA A 110 24.38 21.97 -1.07
CA ALA A 110 25.61 21.53 -1.74
C ALA A 110 25.75 22.12 -3.16
N GLY A 111 24.67 22.11 -3.95
CA GLY A 111 24.65 22.66 -5.32
C GLY A 111 24.81 24.18 -5.40
N GLU A 112 24.28 24.89 -4.41
CA GLU A 112 24.36 26.34 -4.30
C GLU A 112 25.79 26.77 -3.96
N ARG A 113 26.48 26.00 -3.09
CA ARG A 113 27.90 26.21 -2.75
C ARG A 113 28.85 25.88 -3.90
N THR A 114 28.56 24.85 -4.69
CA THR A 114 29.39 24.45 -5.84
C THR A 114 29.03 25.21 -7.13
N GLY A 115 27.94 25.96 -7.14
CA GLY A 115 27.41 26.61 -8.35
C GLY A 115 26.83 25.64 -9.38
N GLN A 116 26.63 24.38 -9.02
CA GLN A 116 26.15 23.31 -9.90
C GLN A 116 24.67 22.97 -9.63
N LEU A 117 23.82 23.98 -9.48
CA LEU A 117 22.39 23.80 -9.28
C LEU A 117 21.71 22.93 -10.35
N PRO A 118 21.98 23.09 -11.67
CA PRO A 118 21.33 22.28 -12.70
C PRO A 118 21.57 20.77 -12.52
N GLU A 119 22.80 20.38 -12.20
CA GLU A 119 23.18 18.97 -12.00
C GLU A 119 22.51 18.39 -10.74
N ILE A 120 22.42 19.18 -9.67
CA ILE A 120 21.73 18.78 -8.45
C ILE A 120 20.23 18.60 -8.67
N PHE A 121 19.57 19.47 -9.44
CA PHE A 121 18.15 19.26 -9.78
C PHE A 121 17.93 17.99 -10.61
N GLY A 122 18.84 17.66 -11.55
CA GLY A 122 18.80 16.39 -12.28
C GLY A 122 18.99 15.17 -11.36
N HIS A 123 19.91 15.25 -10.40
CA HIS A 123 20.10 14.21 -9.39
C HIS A 123 18.86 14.05 -8.49
N LEU A 124 18.22 15.16 -8.11
CA LEU A 124 16.96 15.15 -7.34
C LEU A 124 15.83 14.50 -8.12
N THR A 125 15.66 14.85 -9.39
CA THR A 125 14.68 14.22 -10.29
C THR A 125 14.84 12.71 -10.33
N ARG A 126 16.08 12.22 -10.51
CA ARG A 126 16.36 10.78 -10.53
C ARG A 126 16.08 10.13 -9.18
N THR A 127 16.47 10.77 -8.09
CA THR A 127 16.27 10.23 -6.73
C THR A 127 14.78 10.14 -6.39
N LEU A 128 14.00 11.17 -6.70
CA LEU A 128 12.57 11.24 -6.39
C LEU A 128 11.74 10.31 -7.28
N SER A 129 12.07 10.21 -8.57
CA SER A 129 11.41 9.28 -9.49
C SER A 129 11.68 7.83 -9.10
N TRP A 130 12.91 7.49 -8.72
CA TRP A 130 13.25 6.17 -8.18
C TRP A 130 12.46 5.85 -6.90
N GLN A 131 12.39 6.79 -5.95
CA GLN A 131 11.59 6.60 -4.73
C GLN A 131 10.09 6.43 -5.02
N ALA A 132 9.55 7.19 -5.97
CA ALA A 132 8.16 7.08 -6.38
C ALA A 132 7.87 5.71 -7.01
N GLU A 133 8.78 5.21 -7.85
CA GLU A 133 8.63 3.92 -8.50
C GLU A 133 8.78 2.75 -7.52
N LEU A 134 9.73 2.81 -6.58
CA LEU A 134 9.83 1.82 -5.51
C LEU A 134 8.54 1.75 -4.68
N ARG A 135 7.99 2.91 -4.31
CA ARG A 135 6.71 2.97 -3.58
C ARG A 135 5.55 2.41 -4.40
N SER A 136 5.54 2.65 -5.72
CA SER A 136 4.50 2.13 -6.62
C SER A 136 4.60 0.61 -6.72
N GLN A 137 5.80 0.05 -6.84
CA GLN A 137 6.05 -1.40 -6.90
C GLN A 137 5.67 -2.09 -5.60
N VAL A 138 6.11 -1.56 -4.45
CA VAL A 138 5.75 -2.10 -3.14
C VAL A 138 4.23 -2.06 -2.95
N ARG A 139 3.58 -0.94 -3.29
CA ARG A 139 2.13 -0.83 -3.22
C ARG A 139 1.44 -1.87 -4.11
N ARG A 140 1.87 -2.02 -5.36
CA ARG A 140 1.31 -3.02 -6.30
C ARG A 140 1.47 -4.46 -5.77
N GLY A 141 2.63 -4.80 -5.21
CA GLY A 141 2.87 -6.12 -4.62
C GLY A 141 2.02 -6.42 -3.38
N LEU A 142 1.75 -5.41 -2.55
CA LEU A 142 0.95 -5.57 -1.32
C LEU A 142 -0.57 -5.54 -1.56
N THR A 143 -1.04 -5.01 -2.69
CA THR A 143 -2.47 -4.95 -2.99
C THR A 143 -3.12 -6.34 -2.98
N TYR A 144 -2.48 -7.36 -3.55
CA TYR A 144 -3.06 -8.71 -3.64
C TYR A 144 -3.24 -9.38 -2.27
N PRO A 145 -2.18 -9.49 -1.41
CA PRO A 145 -2.35 -10.02 -0.05
C PRO A 145 -3.36 -9.22 0.79
N ALA A 146 -3.39 -7.89 0.65
CA ALA A 146 -4.32 -7.06 1.41
C ALA A 146 -5.78 -7.36 1.09
N VAL A 147 -6.13 -7.55 -0.18
CA VAL A 147 -7.51 -7.93 -0.59
C VAL A 147 -7.90 -9.28 -0.01
N LEU A 148 -7.01 -10.27 -0.06
CA LEU A 148 -7.28 -11.59 0.51
C LEU A 148 -7.46 -11.54 2.04
N CYS A 149 -6.60 -10.81 2.75
CA CYS A 149 -6.74 -10.61 4.19
C CYS A 149 -8.08 -9.95 4.55
N VAL A 150 -8.53 -8.95 3.78
CA VAL A 150 -9.83 -8.31 3.99
C VAL A 150 -10.99 -9.29 3.78
N MET A 151 -10.94 -10.10 2.72
CA MET A 151 -11.97 -11.12 2.45
C MET A 151 -12.10 -12.14 3.60
N VAL A 152 -10.97 -12.64 4.10
CA VAL A 152 -10.92 -13.57 5.24
C VAL A 152 -11.42 -12.90 6.52
N ALA A 153 -11.02 -11.65 6.77
CA ALA A 153 -11.47 -10.89 7.94
C ALA A 153 -12.99 -10.68 7.95
N ILE A 154 -13.58 -10.38 6.79
CA ILE A 154 -15.04 -10.24 6.65
C ILE A 154 -15.74 -11.57 6.94
N ALA A 155 -15.27 -12.69 6.37
CA ALA A 155 -15.85 -14.00 6.61
C ALA A 155 -15.80 -14.41 8.09
N ALA A 156 -14.65 -14.20 8.74
CA ALA A 156 -14.47 -14.45 10.17
C ALA A 156 -15.38 -13.56 11.03
N TYR A 157 -15.53 -12.28 10.67
CA TYR A 157 -16.43 -11.35 11.35
C TYR A 157 -17.89 -11.80 11.26
N VAL A 158 -18.35 -12.18 10.05
CA VAL A 158 -19.71 -12.69 9.83
C VAL A 158 -19.96 -13.97 10.63
N MET A 159 -19.01 -14.90 10.63
CA MET A 159 -19.09 -16.14 11.40
C MET A 159 -19.19 -15.84 12.90
N HIS A 160 -18.31 -14.99 13.42
CA HIS A 160 -18.31 -14.62 14.84
C HIS A 160 -19.62 -13.96 15.28
N HIS A 161 -20.18 -13.06 14.47
CA HIS A 161 -21.47 -12.41 14.78
C HIS A 161 -22.66 -13.39 14.68
N ARG A 162 -22.58 -14.41 13.83
CA ARG A 162 -23.65 -15.43 13.68
C ARG A 162 -23.66 -16.47 14.81
N HIS A 163 -22.63 -16.56 15.66
CA HIS A 163 -22.54 -17.56 16.74
C HIS A 163 -23.72 -17.54 17.73
N GLY A 164 -24.48 -16.44 17.84
CA GLY A 164 -25.70 -16.38 18.67
C GLY A 164 -26.90 -17.11 18.09
N ASP A 165 -27.01 -17.20 16.76
CA ASP A 165 -28.16 -17.82 16.07
C ASP A 165 -27.93 -19.33 15.83
N CYS A 166 -26.67 -19.78 15.78
CA CYS A 166 -26.30 -21.16 15.47
C CYS A 166 -26.53 -22.15 16.62
N ILE A 167 -26.76 -21.68 17.85
CA ILE A 167 -26.94 -22.56 19.02
C ILE A 167 -28.39 -23.04 19.15
N HIS A 168 -29.36 -22.32 18.58
CA HIS A 168 -30.78 -22.66 18.66
C HIS A 168 -31.37 -23.31 17.39
N ALA A 169 -30.74 -23.15 16.24
CA ALA A 169 -31.08 -23.86 15.01
C ALA A 169 -30.00 -24.91 14.74
N GLY A 170 -30.33 -26.19 14.88
CA GLY A 170 -29.44 -27.34 14.61
C GLY A 170 -29.03 -27.50 13.14
N ASP A 171 -28.88 -26.41 12.40
CA ASP A 171 -28.55 -26.36 10.98
C ASP A 171 -27.28 -25.51 10.77
N THR A 172 -26.11 -26.09 11.06
CA THR A 172 -24.85 -25.52 10.59
C THR A 172 -24.51 -26.11 9.22
N PRO A 173 -24.65 -25.35 8.11
CA PRO A 173 -24.33 -25.82 6.75
C PRO A 173 -22.83 -26.16 6.57
N PHE A 174 -21.98 -25.84 7.55
CA PHE A 174 -20.55 -26.12 7.55
C PHE A 174 -20.15 -27.45 8.19
N THR A 175 -21.02 -28.15 8.93
CA THR A 175 -20.69 -29.52 9.38
C THR A 175 -20.50 -30.45 8.18
N GLY A 176 -21.25 -30.21 7.09
CA GLY A 176 -21.06 -30.91 5.82
C GLY A 176 -19.78 -30.54 5.07
N LEU A 177 -19.29 -29.30 5.19
CA LEU A 177 -18.06 -28.84 4.53
C LEU A 177 -16.80 -29.21 5.33
N CYS A 178 -16.88 -29.23 6.67
CA CYS A 178 -15.79 -29.69 7.55
C CYS A 178 -15.51 -31.18 7.41
N LEU A 179 -16.49 -31.99 6.99
CA LEU A 179 -16.28 -33.39 6.60
C LEU A 179 -15.54 -33.53 5.25
N PHE A 180 -15.48 -32.47 4.44
CA PHE A 180 -14.76 -32.46 3.15
C PHE A 180 -13.38 -31.78 3.23
N SER A 181 -13.13 -30.94 4.23
CA SER A 181 -11.81 -30.32 4.47
C SER A 181 -11.13 -30.91 5.71
N GLY A 182 -10.76 -32.19 5.66
CA GLY A 182 -9.62 -32.64 6.45
C GLY A 182 -8.35 -31.88 6.03
N PRO A 183 -7.36 -31.70 6.92
CA PRO A 183 -6.16 -30.93 6.61
C PRO A 183 -5.25 -31.73 5.67
N THR A 184 -5.37 -31.54 4.36
CA THR A 184 -4.30 -31.92 3.42
C THR A 184 -3.33 -30.76 3.30
N ALA A 185 -2.45 -30.64 4.29
CA ALA A 185 -1.21 -29.89 4.11
C ALA A 185 -0.34 -30.68 3.13
N VAL A 186 -0.50 -30.38 1.84
CA VAL A 186 0.39 -30.88 0.78
C VAL A 186 1.47 -29.82 0.60
N ALA A 187 2.56 -29.95 1.37
CA ALA A 187 3.79 -29.21 1.12
C ALA A 187 4.54 -29.89 -0.03
N VAL A 188 4.44 -29.33 -1.24
CA VAL A 188 5.30 -29.74 -2.36
C VAL A 188 6.54 -28.85 -2.35
N THR A 189 7.66 -29.40 -1.93
CA THR A 189 8.98 -28.85 -2.24
C THR A 189 9.90 -30.01 -2.60
N GLY A 190 10.35 -30.06 -3.85
CA GLY A 190 11.44 -30.95 -4.27
C GLY A 190 11.09 -32.42 -4.54
N GLY A 191 9.95 -32.71 -5.19
CA GLY A 191 9.71 -34.03 -5.80
C GLY A 191 9.26 -35.16 -4.86
N TRP A 192 9.03 -34.87 -3.58
CA TRP A 192 8.45 -35.82 -2.62
C TRP A 192 7.22 -35.19 -1.95
N ALA A 193 6.17 -35.99 -1.74
CA ALA A 193 4.98 -35.61 -0.98
C ALA A 193 4.83 -36.56 0.22
N VAL A 194 4.80 -36.03 1.43
CA VAL A 194 4.51 -36.79 2.65
C VAL A 194 3.26 -36.21 3.29
N GLY A 195 2.18 -36.98 3.30
CA GLY A 195 0.94 -36.65 4.01
C GLY A 195 0.77 -37.60 5.20
N ALA A 196 0.62 -37.05 6.40
CA ALA A 196 0.23 -37.81 7.58
C ALA A 196 -1.26 -37.56 7.84
N SER A 197 -2.10 -38.58 7.64
CA SER A 197 -3.50 -38.57 8.08
C SER A 197 -3.63 -39.40 9.35
N THR A 198 -4.13 -38.79 10.43
CA THR A 198 -4.56 -39.54 11.61
C THR A 198 -6.08 -39.69 11.53
N GLY A 199 -6.52 -40.80 10.94
CA GLY A 199 -7.93 -41.19 10.86
C GLY A 199 -8.01 -42.71 10.93
N VAL A 200 -8.82 -43.21 11.87
CA VAL A 200 -8.97 -44.63 12.23
C VAL A 200 -9.52 -45.42 11.05
N GLY A 201 -8.64 -46.14 10.36
CA GLY A 201 -9.02 -46.99 9.22
C GLY A 201 -7.87 -47.30 8.26
N GLN A 202 -6.65 -47.50 8.79
CA GLN A 202 -5.50 -47.87 7.98
C GLN A 202 -5.30 -49.38 7.98
N ALA A 203 -6.00 -50.05 7.08
CA ALA A 203 -5.52 -51.29 6.53
C ALA A 203 -6.00 -51.34 5.07
N LEU A 204 -5.06 -51.57 4.14
CA LEU A 204 -5.31 -51.94 2.74
C LEU A 204 -5.44 -50.82 1.67
N SER A 205 -4.53 -49.85 1.61
CA SER A 205 -4.25 -49.22 0.30
C SER A 205 -2.82 -48.73 0.07
N LEU A 206 -1.82 -49.29 0.76
CA LEU A 206 -0.41 -49.18 0.34
C LEU A 206 -0.12 -50.20 -0.77
N SER A 207 -0.87 -50.14 -1.87
CA SER A 207 -0.45 -50.73 -3.13
C SER A 207 0.07 -49.61 -4.01
N TRP A 208 1.38 -49.45 -3.98
CA TRP A 208 2.25 -48.85 -4.98
C TRP A 208 1.55 -48.51 -6.31
N LEU A 209 1.30 -47.23 -6.56
CA LEU A 209 0.96 -46.70 -7.88
C LEU A 209 2.25 -46.09 -8.44
N ASP A 210 3.03 -46.94 -9.10
CA ASP A 210 4.11 -46.52 -9.99
C ASP A 210 3.47 -45.97 -11.27
N VAL A 211 3.62 -44.67 -11.50
CA VAL A 211 3.23 -43.99 -12.74
C VAL A 211 4.51 -43.66 -13.48
N SER A 212 5.18 -44.70 -13.98
CA SER A 212 6.09 -44.56 -15.11
C SER A 212 5.40 -45.11 -16.35
N ASP A 213 5.16 -44.20 -17.29
CA ASP A 213 4.90 -44.39 -18.72
C ASP A 213 3.48 -44.04 -19.18
N GLY A 214 3.44 -42.94 -19.93
CA GLY A 214 2.24 -42.31 -20.44
C GLY A 214 1.48 -43.17 -21.45
N ASN A 215 0.24 -43.51 -21.12
CA ASN A 215 -0.79 -43.80 -22.11
C ASN A 215 -2.18 -43.50 -21.51
N PRO A 216 -3.06 -42.71 -22.17
CA PRO A 216 -4.37 -42.36 -21.63
C PRO A 216 -5.44 -43.31 -22.18
N PHE A 217 -5.62 -44.50 -21.62
CA PHE A 217 -6.81 -45.32 -21.91
C PHE A 217 -7.23 -46.16 -20.70
N ILE A 218 -8.45 -45.88 -20.21
CA ILE A 218 -9.16 -46.64 -19.18
C ILE A 218 -9.64 -47.95 -19.81
N THR A 219 -9.14 -49.10 -19.34
CA THR A 219 -9.81 -50.38 -19.61
C THR A 219 -9.64 -51.41 -18.49
N SER A 220 -10.78 -51.94 -18.06
CA SER A 220 -11.04 -53.20 -17.31
C SER A 220 -11.06 -53.17 -15.78
N LEU A 221 -12.30 -53.14 -15.27
CA LEU A 221 -12.75 -53.71 -14.01
C LEU A 221 -12.51 -55.24 -14.07
N GLY A 222 -11.71 -55.80 -13.17
CA GLY A 222 -11.38 -57.23 -13.12
C GLY A 222 -11.27 -57.74 -11.69
N LEU A 223 -12.20 -58.63 -11.34
CA LEU A 223 -12.43 -59.22 -10.03
C LEU A 223 -11.34 -60.26 -9.67
N VAL A 224 -11.04 -60.34 -8.37
CA VAL A 224 -10.05 -61.19 -7.66
C VAL A 224 -10.04 -62.68 -8.07
N PRO A 225 -8.86 -63.35 -8.11
CA PRO A 225 -8.72 -64.61 -7.36
C PRO A 225 -7.28 -64.89 -6.88
N ALA A 226 -7.03 -64.84 -5.56
CA ALA A 226 -5.83 -65.49 -4.99
C ALA A 226 -5.97 -65.99 -3.54
N LEU A 227 -7.12 -65.81 -2.88
CA LEU A 227 -7.25 -66.05 -1.43
C LEU A 227 -8.37 -67.00 -1.02
N VAL A 228 -8.65 -68.02 -1.85
CA VAL A 228 -9.57 -69.15 -1.53
C VAL A 228 -8.83 -70.51 -1.50
N ALA A 229 -7.51 -70.55 -1.75
CA ALA A 229 -6.78 -71.81 -1.91
C ALA A 229 -6.29 -72.49 -0.61
N THR A 230 -6.45 -71.89 0.58
CA THR A 230 -5.91 -72.46 1.84
C THR A 230 -6.96 -72.92 2.86
N ALA A 231 -8.25 -72.82 2.57
CA ALA A 231 -9.31 -73.26 3.50
C ALA A 231 -9.85 -74.69 3.26
N ARG A 232 -9.21 -75.50 2.41
CA ARG A 232 -9.70 -76.86 2.04
C ARG A 232 -8.87 -78.03 2.61
N HIS A 233 -8.17 -77.82 3.72
CA HIS A 233 -7.36 -78.87 4.39
C HIS A 233 -7.61 -78.97 5.90
N GLY A 234 -8.89 -78.91 6.32
CA GLY A 234 -9.24 -79.04 7.73
C GLY A 234 -10.72 -79.25 7.99
N ALA A 235 -11.33 -80.29 7.42
CA ALA A 235 -12.58 -80.88 7.91
C ALA A 235 -12.82 -82.24 7.25
N GLY A 236 -12.25 -83.29 7.84
CA GLY A 236 -12.79 -84.65 7.72
C GLY A 236 -13.44 -85.02 9.04
N ALA A 237 -14.61 -85.69 8.99
CA ALA A 237 -15.22 -86.59 9.97
C ALA A 237 -16.74 -86.37 10.05
N GLY A 238 -17.50 -87.45 9.79
CA GLY A 238 -18.95 -87.54 10.01
C GLY A 238 -19.66 -88.27 8.90
#